data_AF-A0A8S9BVZ0-F1
#
_entry.id   AF-A0A8S9BVZ0-F1
#
_cell.length_a   1.000
_cell.length_b   1.000
_cell.length_c   1.000
_cell.angle_alpha   90.00
_cell.angle_beta   90.00
_cell.angle_gamma   90.00
#
_symmetry.space_group_name_H-M   'P 1'
#
loop_
_entity.id
_entity.type
_entity.pdbx_description
1 polymer ?
#
loop_
_entity_poly.entity_id
_entity_poly.type
_entity_poly.pdbx_seq_one_letter_code
_entity_poly.pdbx_strand_id
1 'polypeptide(L)'
;MAPREDAEKQIKRNPHPDFKKVEGSRQPWDKSLEWNIKQTVKPDWKYGDGANDGGASLKIPHVEIDPYEEGRPAVSNYKLLISGIVPRPIGFISTRSKDGSSTNLAPFSYFQVINHDPPLFTVGYAGGFDNAKDSLKNLTESGECVINIISEHFIEAANSTSINAPYGESEWALSGLTPAPCKTVKASRVKEAVFSVEGKLDFTKEYESKATPGKKTGVLAVIEGTRFWVREDALNEDKNLIDPAVLRPMSRLGGITYGRVTEGMEIPRPDYQESVAHNEEAKKFLQAGASKVYITSRKASACQSACDALNALPNLSPDAKAIPIPADSSKIEGVEYLVKEVSKTTDHVDILFANAGATWGESFDTHPDSAFAKVMDLNVKSVFNTIRLFAPLLQHNGTVHDPSRVIITASVAGIGIGTLGKQATFGYSASKAAVIHLARNLAVELGPRHILVNSIAPGFFPSKMASGLLELSGGAENIAKRNPSQRLGLPEDIAGLVVFLSSRASSHINGATITVDGGEVWARGGMAELKEPLEKSKL
;
A
#
# COMPACT_ATOMS: atom_id res chain seq x y z
N MET A 1 3.98 45.74 31.70
CA MET A 1 4.19 45.00 30.45
C MET A 1 3.98 45.96 29.30
N ALA A 2 4.92 46.07 28.37
CA ALA A 2 4.67 46.82 27.14
C ALA A 2 3.48 46.16 26.39
N PRO A 3 2.59 46.92 25.72
CA PRO A 3 1.55 46.34 24.89
C PRO A 3 2.22 45.43 23.84
N ARG A 4 1.75 44.20 23.67
CA ARG A 4 2.22 43.31 22.60
C ARG A 4 2.14 44.08 21.28
N GLU A 5 3.28 44.26 20.58
CA GLU A 5 3.27 44.81 19.24
C GLU A 5 2.46 43.88 18.34
N ASP A 6 1.25 44.33 18.03
CA ASP A 6 0.26 43.54 17.34
C ASP A 6 0.60 43.51 15.84
N ALA A 7 1.47 42.58 15.45
CA ALA A 7 1.81 42.28 14.05
C ALA A 7 0.55 42.00 13.20
N GLU A 8 -0.60 41.74 13.85
CA GLU A 8 -1.89 41.53 13.21
C GLU A 8 -2.61 42.82 12.82
N LYS A 9 -2.18 44.01 13.26
CA LYS A 9 -2.78 45.30 12.85
C LYS A 9 -2.73 45.53 11.33
N GLN A 10 -1.76 44.92 10.64
CA GLN A 10 -1.65 44.98 9.17
C GLN A 10 -2.56 43.96 8.45
N ILE A 11 -3.20 43.05 9.18
CA ILE A 11 -4.03 41.96 8.64
C ILE A 11 -5.50 42.34 8.80
N LYS A 12 -6.20 42.56 7.68
CA LYS A 12 -7.67 42.71 7.67
C LYS A 12 -8.33 41.36 7.99
N ARG A 13 -8.40 40.99 9.29
CA ARG A 13 -8.97 39.73 9.81
C ARG A 13 -10.39 39.47 9.32
N ASN A 14 -11.20 40.53 9.32
CA ASN A 14 -12.57 40.53 8.80
C ASN A 14 -12.61 41.35 7.50
N PRO A 15 -12.59 40.70 6.32
CA PRO A 15 -12.55 41.42 5.05
C PRO A 15 -13.83 42.21 4.77
N HIS A 16 -14.94 41.91 5.46
CA HIS A 16 -16.25 42.54 5.30
C HIS A 16 -16.56 43.51 6.45
N PRO A 17 -16.94 44.78 6.17
CA PRO A 17 -17.28 45.77 7.20
C PRO A 17 -18.66 45.56 7.85
N ASP A 18 -19.60 44.87 7.18
CA ASP A 18 -20.88 44.40 7.74
C ASP A 18 -21.10 42.94 7.34
N PHE A 19 -20.67 42.01 8.20
CA PHE A 19 -20.77 40.59 7.91
C PHE A 19 -22.21 40.06 8.00
N LYS A 20 -23.08 40.66 8.82
CA LYS A 20 -24.47 40.19 8.97
C LYS A 20 -25.28 40.45 7.71
N LYS A 21 -25.07 41.57 7.03
CA LYS A 21 -25.65 41.80 5.70
C LYS A 21 -25.14 40.81 4.65
N VAL A 22 -23.85 40.49 4.66
CA VAL A 22 -23.26 39.50 3.75
C VAL A 22 -23.83 38.10 4.03
N GLU A 23 -23.91 37.71 5.30
CA GLU A 23 -24.50 36.44 5.74
C GLU A 23 -25.98 36.33 5.31
N GLY A 24 -26.77 37.38 5.52
CA GLY A 24 -28.19 37.42 5.13
C GLY A 24 -28.45 37.35 3.62
N SER A 25 -27.43 37.58 2.78
CA SER A 25 -27.53 37.40 1.32
C SER A 25 -27.23 35.98 0.84
N ARG A 26 -26.77 35.10 1.73
CA ARG A 26 -26.41 33.71 1.40
C ARG A 26 -27.61 32.79 1.56
N GLN A 27 -27.52 31.60 0.98
CA GLN A 27 -28.53 30.57 1.20
C GLN A 27 -28.64 30.23 2.70
N PRO A 28 -29.86 30.08 3.24
CA PRO A 28 -30.07 29.63 4.61
C PRO A 28 -29.40 28.29 4.88
N TRP A 29 -29.16 28.01 6.16
CA TRP A 29 -28.58 26.75 6.59
C TRP A 29 -29.48 25.56 6.22
N ASP A 30 -29.01 24.72 5.30
CA ASP A 30 -29.72 23.53 4.88
C ASP A 30 -29.53 22.37 5.88
N LYS A 31 -30.59 22.13 6.67
CA LYS A 31 -30.65 21.05 7.66
C LYS A 31 -30.89 19.67 7.04
N SER A 32 -31.28 19.59 5.77
CA SER A 32 -31.57 18.34 5.08
C SER A 32 -30.34 17.66 4.46
N LEU A 33 -29.18 18.34 4.44
CA LEU A 33 -27.95 17.76 3.94
C LEU A 33 -27.45 16.63 4.86
N GLU A 34 -27.38 15.44 4.28
CA GLU A 34 -26.88 14.20 4.88
C GLU A 34 -25.57 13.75 4.25
N TRP A 35 -24.81 12.92 4.97
CA TRP A 35 -23.61 12.27 4.46
C TRP A 35 -23.97 11.22 3.39
N ASN A 36 -23.37 11.33 2.20
CA ASN A 36 -23.65 10.41 1.10
C ASN A 36 -22.38 9.95 0.37
N ILE A 37 -22.29 8.64 0.08
CA ILE A 37 -21.25 8.10 -0.80
C ILE A 37 -21.73 8.16 -2.25
N LYS A 38 -20.90 8.70 -3.15
CA LYS A 38 -21.16 8.83 -4.59
C LYS A 38 -20.25 7.92 -5.40
N GLN A 39 -20.69 7.58 -6.61
CA GLN A 39 -19.84 6.94 -7.60
C GLN A 39 -18.68 7.87 -8.00
N THR A 40 -17.55 7.28 -8.38
CA THR A 40 -16.45 8.05 -8.97
C THR A 40 -16.88 8.64 -10.32
N VAL A 41 -16.22 9.71 -10.74
CA VAL A 41 -16.51 10.39 -12.03
C VAL A 41 -16.33 9.44 -13.23
N LYS A 42 -15.38 8.51 -13.14
CA LYS A 42 -15.09 7.50 -14.16
C LYS A 42 -14.94 6.12 -13.50
N PRO A 43 -16.05 5.37 -13.30
CA PRO A 43 -16.02 4.06 -12.65
C PRO A 43 -15.20 2.99 -13.39
N ASP A 44 -14.97 3.19 -14.68
CA ASP A 44 -14.21 2.32 -15.58
C ASP A 44 -12.78 2.83 -15.87
N TRP A 45 -12.26 3.75 -15.04
CA TRP A 45 -10.90 4.26 -15.16
C TRP A 45 -9.86 3.14 -15.10
N LYS A 46 -8.83 3.21 -15.96
CA LYS A 46 -7.74 2.23 -16.06
C LYS A 46 -6.38 2.89 -15.87
N TYR A 47 -5.39 2.08 -15.48
CA TYR A 47 -4.00 2.55 -15.39
C TYR A 47 -3.55 3.21 -16.70
N GLY A 48 -3.03 4.43 -16.60
CA GLY A 48 -2.59 5.22 -17.74
C GLY A 48 -3.63 6.20 -18.29
N ASP A 49 -4.90 6.12 -17.86
CA ASP A 49 -5.96 7.02 -18.36
C ASP A 49 -5.75 8.50 -17.98
N GLY A 50 -4.92 8.79 -16.98
CA GLY A 50 -4.65 10.15 -16.53
C GLY A 50 -5.85 10.80 -15.83
N ALA A 51 -5.97 12.12 -15.94
CA ALA A 51 -7.05 12.89 -15.31
C ALA A 51 -8.39 12.76 -16.07
N ASN A 52 -9.51 12.85 -15.34
CA ASN A 52 -10.87 12.71 -15.90
C ASN A 52 -11.38 13.96 -16.64
N ASP A 53 -10.53 14.96 -16.90
CA ASP A 53 -10.90 16.24 -17.50
C ASP A 53 -10.58 16.34 -19.01
N GLY A 54 -10.16 15.23 -19.63
CA GLY A 54 -9.77 15.20 -21.03
C GLY A 54 -8.57 16.08 -21.37
N GLY A 55 -7.70 16.36 -20.39
CA GLY A 55 -6.52 17.21 -20.55
C GLY A 55 -6.83 18.71 -20.58
N ALA A 56 -8.01 19.14 -20.14
CA ALA A 56 -8.37 20.56 -20.06
C ALA A 56 -7.41 21.34 -19.14
N SER A 57 -7.06 20.77 -17.99
CA SER A 57 -6.10 21.35 -17.04
C SER A 57 -4.71 21.53 -17.64
N LEU A 58 -4.26 20.63 -18.52
CA LEU A 58 -2.95 20.70 -19.16
C LEU A 58 -2.79 21.89 -20.12
N LYS A 59 -3.90 22.48 -20.56
CA LYS A 59 -3.91 23.65 -21.44
C LYS A 59 -3.73 24.96 -20.68
N ILE A 60 -3.80 24.93 -19.35
CA ILE A 60 -3.69 26.10 -18.49
C ILE A 60 -2.27 26.13 -17.91
N PRO A 61 -1.47 27.18 -18.19
CA PRO A 61 -0.10 27.25 -17.69
C PRO A 61 -0.09 27.46 -16.18
N HIS A 62 0.89 26.85 -15.53
CA HIS A 62 1.24 27.20 -14.15
C HIS A 62 1.93 28.57 -14.11
N VAL A 63 1.72 29.31 -13.02
CA VAL A 63 2.47 30.52 -12.70
C VAL A 63 3.41 30.19 -11.55
N GLU A 64 4.70 30.43 -11.75
CA GLU A 64 5.70 30.31 -10.68
C GLU A 64 5.53 31.45 -9.68
N ILE A 65 5.61 31.14 -8.38
CA ILE A 65 5.58 32.11 -7.29
C ILE A 65 6.72 31.77 -6.33
N ASP A 66 7.75 32.60 -6.30
CA ASP A 66 8.80 32.49 -5.28
C ASP A 66 8.29 33.12 -3.96
N PRO A 67 8.21 32.35 -2.85
CA PRO A 67 7.78 32.89 -1.56
C PRO A 67 8.70 33.99 -1.01
N TYR A 68 9.89 34.17 -1.57
CA TYR A 68 10.89 35.16 -1.17
C TYR A 68 11.22 36.19 -2.26
N GLU A 69 10.42 36.26 -3.33
CA GLU A 69 10.61 37.27 -4.39
C GLU A 69 10.62 38.69 -3.81
N GLU A 70 11.43 39.57 -4.41
CA GLU A 70 11.60 40.94 -3.94
C GLU A 70 10.25 41.69 -3.88
N GLY A 71 9.97 42.32 -2.74
CA GLY A 71 8.74 43.08 -2.52
C GLY A 71 7.53 42.26 -2.10
N ARG A 72 7.61 40.92 -2.02
CA ARG A 72 6.49 40.07 -1.57
C ARG A 72 6.36 40.05 -0.03
N PRO A 73 5.21 40.46 0.53
CA PRO A 73 4.99 40.35 1.97
C PRO A 73 4.78 38.89 2.42
N ALA A 74 5.36 38.51 3.57
CA ALA A 74 5.17 37.17 4.14
C ALA A 74 3.69 36.80 4.39
N VAL A 75 2.83 37.79 4.66
CA VAL A 75 1.38 37.59 4.81
C VAL A 75 0.70 37.10 3.53
N SER A 76 1.26 37.40 2.35
CA SER A 76 0.76 36.89 1.08
C SER A 76 1.01 35.39 0.94
N ASN A 77 2.13 34.88 1.46
CA ASN A 77 2.40 33.44 1.55
C ASN A 77 1.37 32.77 2.47
N TYR A 78 1.10 33.37 3.62
CA TYR A 78 0.04 32.89 4.51
C TYR A 78 -1.32 32.78 3.80
N LYS A 79 -1.76 33.85 3.13
CA LYS A 79 -3.03 33.87 2.38
C LYS A 79 -3.08 32.80 1.28
N LEU A 80 -1.99 32.62 0.54
CA LEU A 80 -1.90 31.62 -0.52
C LEU A 80 -1.97 30.20 0.07
N LEU A 81 -1.18 29.90 1.10
CA LEU A 81 -1.17 28.58 1.73
C LEU A 81 -2.53 28.23 2.34
N ILE A 82 -3.17 29.18 3.04
CA ILE A 82 -4.48 28.93 3.64
C ILE A 82 -5.62 28.88 2.61
N SER A 83 -5.41 29.29 1.35
CA SER A 83 -6.43 29.13 0.30
C SER A 83 -6.16 27.90 -0.57
N GLY A 84 -4.89 27.56 -0.81
CA GLY A 84 -4.48 26.44 -1.66
C GLY A 84 -4.52 25.07 -0.98
N ILE A 85 -4.26 24.99 0.33
CA ILE A 85 -4.23 23.70 1.05
C ILE A 85 -5.61 23.46 1.66
N VAL A 86 -6.67 23.12 0.93
CA VAL A 86 -8.02 22.94 1.49
C VAL A 86 -8.66 21.65 0.95
N PRO A 87 -9.62 21.02 1.65
CA PRO A 87 -10.09 21.30 3.01
C PRO A 87 -9.04 20.94 4.07
N ARG A 88 -8.91 21.76 5.13
CA ARG A 88 -8.01 21.44 6.26
C ARG A 88 -8.80 21.02 7.50
N PRO A 89 -8.34 19.97 8.21
CA PRO A 89 -8.83 19.70 9.55
C PRO A 89 -8.42 20.83 10.51
N ILE A 90 -9.16 20.96 11.59
CA ILE A 90 -8.91 21.95 12.65
C ILE A 90 -8.62 21.18 13.93
N GLY A 91 -7.43 21.39 14.49
CA GLY A 91 -7.11 20.89 15.82
C GLY A 91 -7.71 21.84 16.86
N PHE A 92 -8.70 21.38 17.62
CA PHE A 92 -9.29 22.16 18.69
C PHE A 92 -8.66 21.78 20.02
N ILE A 93 -7.68 22.57 20.43
CA ILE A 93 -6.70 22.18 21.45
C ILE A 93 -7.10 22.77 22.79
N SER A 94 -7.22 21.90 23.78
CA SER A 94 -7.38 22.25 25.19
C SER A 94 -6.05 22.07 25.90
N THR A 95 -5.68 23.05 26.72
CA THR A 95 -4.47 23.02 27.55
C THR A 95 -4.75 23.57 28.95
N ARG A 96 -3.82 23.34 29.86
CA ARG A 96 -3.86 23.84 31.24
C ARG A 96 -2.44 24.20 31.69
N SER A 97 -2.30 25.24 32.50
CA SER A 97 -1.01 25.59 33.10
C SER A 97 -0.48 24.47 34.00
N LYS A 98 0.84 24.42 34.21
CA LYS A 98 1.49 23.34 34.97
C LYS A 98 1.00 23.23 36.43
N ASP A 99 0.80 24.37 37.08
CA ASP A 99 0.21 24.50 38.42
C ASP A 99 -1.32 24.30 38.40
N GLY A 100 -1.90 24.39 37.22
CA GLY A 100 -3.30 24.19 36.97
C GLY A 100 -4.22 25.33 37.35
N SER A 101 -3.68 26.53 37.52
CA SER A 101 -4.41 27.77 37.83
C SER A 101 -5.18 28.35 36.63
N SER A 102 -4.79 28.00 35.39
CA SER A 102 -5.45 28.48 34.17
C SER A 102 -5.71 27.34 33.18
N THR A 103 -6.76 27.49 32.38
CA THR A 103 -7.14 26.57 31.31
C THR A 103 -7.36 27.38 30.03
N ASN A 104 -7.12 26.77 28.88
CA ASN A 104 -7.28 27.42 27.59
C ASN A 104 -7.89 26.43 26.60
N LEU A 105 -8.64 26.97 25.63
CA LEU A 105 -9.22 26.22 24.53
C LEU A 105 -9.11 27.07 23.26
N ALA A 106 -8.50 26.55 22.20
CA ALA A 106 -8.32 27.34 20.97
C ALA A 106 -8.26 26.48 19.69
N PRO A 107 -8.66 27.03 18.52
CA PRO A 107 -8.67 26.31 17.26
C PRO A 107 -7.38 26.58 16.45
N PHE A 108 -6.80 25.52 15.89
CA PHE A 108 -5.57 25.58 15.12
C PHE A 108 -5.76 24.97 13.74
N SER A 109 -5.52 25.80 12.71
CA SER A 109 -5.65 25.37 11.31
C SER A 109 -4.41 24.67 10.75
N TYR A 110 -3.28 24.68 11.48
CA TYR A 110 -2.06 23.96 11.16
C TYR A 110 -2.00 22.66 11.96
N PHE A 111 -2.99 21.80 11.74
CA PHE A 111 -3.14 20.52 12.45
C PHE A 111 -3.17 19.35 11.47
N GLN A 112 -2.44 18.27 11.78
CA GLN A 112 -2.54 17.00 11.04
C GLN A 112 -2.12 15.78 11.87
N VAL A 113 -2.59 14.60 11.45
CA VAL A 113 -2.06 13.29 11.88
C VAL A 113 -0.82 12.96 11.03
N ILE A 114 0.26 12.51 11.66
CA ILE A 114 1.53 12.22 10.95
C ILE A 114 2.07 10.80 11.16
N ASN A 115 1.56 10.05 12.14
CA ASN A 115 1.90 8.63 12.33
C ASN A 115 0.76 7.90 13.06
N HIS A 116 0.71 6.58 12.93
CA HIS A 116 -0.28 5.73 13.59
C HIS A 116 0.33 4.80 14.66
N ASP A 117 1.64 4.51 14.61
CA ASP A 117 2.33 3.71 15.62
C ASP A 117 3.76 4.27 15.91
N PRO A 118 3.95 5.05 17.00
CA PRO A 118 2.90 5.54 17.88
C PRO A 118 1.99 6.56 17.18
N PRO A 119 0.76 6.81 17.67
CA PRO A 119 -0.11 7.86 17.12
C PRO A 119 0.52 9.23 17.33
N LEU A 120 0.86 9.93 16.24
CA LEU A 120 1.50 11.24 16.31
C LEU A 120 0.68 12.30 15.57
N PHE A 121 0.61 13.48 16.18
CA PHE A 121 -0.11 14.65 15.68
C PHE A 121 0.83 15.84 15.62
N THR A 122 0.54 16.79 14.72
CA THR A 122 1.26 18.06 14.62
C THR A 122 0.32 19.22 14.88
N VAL A 123 0.82 20.23 15.58
CA VAL A 123 0.17 21.54 15.71
C VAL A 123 1.20 22.63 15.43
N GLY A 124 0.91 23.48 14.46
CA GLY A 124 1.68 24.67 14.15
C GLY A 124 1.13 25.91 14.85
N TYR A 125 1.99 26.63 15.54
CA TYR A 125 1.71 27.91 16.18
C TYR A 125 2.38 29.03 15.41
N ALA A 126 1.66 30.13 15.15
CA ALA A 126 2.25 31.34 14.58
C ALA A 126 2.91 32.17 15.70
N GLY A 127 4.12 32.67 15.43
CA GLY A 127 4.96 33.36 16.42
C GLY A 127 5.98 32.44 17.10
N GLY A 128 6.91 33.04 17.86
CA GLY A 128 7.92 32.33 18.65
C GLY A 128 7.54 32.16 20.12
N PHE A 129 8.39 31.47 20.89
CA PHE A 129 8.20 31.19 22.31
C PHE A 129 8.09 32.47 23.16
N ASP A 130 8.86 33.51 22.83
CA ASP A 130 8.89 34.78 23.58
C ASP A 130 7.51 35.46 23.68
N ASN A 131 6.64 35.20 22.71
CA ASN A 131 5.29 35.77 22.63
C ASN A 131 4.20 34.69 22.56
N ALA A 132 4.47 33.50 23.10
CA ALA A 132 3.55 32.38 23.06
C ALA A 132 2.17 32.73 23.66
N LYS A 133 1.11 32.33 22.96
CA LYS A 133 -0.25 32.27 23.52
C LYS A 133 -0.37 31.10 24.51
N ASP A 134 -1.42 31.14 25.33
CA ASP A 134 -1.68 30.18 26.41
C ASP A 134 -1.56 28.73 25.94
N SER A 135 -2.09 28.37 24.77
CA SER A 135 -2.00 27.00 24.25
C SER A 135 -0.56 26.50 24.09
N LEU A 136 0.32 27.30 23.47
CA LEU A 136 1.71 26.89 23.25
C LEU A 136 2.47 26.88 24.58
N LYS A 137 2.30 27.93 25.39
CA LYS A 137 2.98 28.06 26.68
C LYS A 137 2.60 26.92 27.63
N ASN A 138 1.30 26.68 27.79
CA ASN A 138 0.78 25.58 28.61
C ASN A 138 1.30 24.23 28.11
N LEU A 139 1.23 23.96 26.80
CA LEU A 139 1.72 22.70 26.23
C LEU A 139 3.21 22.49 26.53
N THR A 140 4.04 23.53 26.40
CA THR A 140 5.48 23.43 26.70
C THR A 140 5.80 23.27 28.18
N GLU A 141 5.01 23.87 29.07
CA GLU A 141 5.25 23.83 30.52
C GLU A 141 4.66 22.59 31.19
N SER A 142 3.48 22.17 30.77
CA SER A 142 2.76 21.01 31.31
C SER A 142 3.14 19.70 30.62
N GLY A 143 3.54 19.78 29.33
CA GLY A 143 3.81 18.62 28.49
C GLY A 143 2.56 17.87 28.02
N GLU A 144 1.36 18.45 28.20
CA GLU A 144 0.09 17.77 27.91
C GLU A 144 -0.97 18.68 27.29
N CYS A 145 -1.86 18.07 26.50
CA CYS A 145 -3.03 18.72 25.93
C CYS A 145 -4.13 17.70 25.60
N VAL A 146 -5.28 18.20 25.13
CA VAL A 146 -6.28 17.39 24.44
C VAL A 146 -6.58 17.99 23.08
N ILE A 147 -6.54 17.18 22.04
CA ILE A 147 -6.95 17.52 20.67
C ILE A 147 -8.42 17.10 20.52
N ASN A 148 -9.29 17.99 20.08
CA ASN A 148 -10.70 17.71 19.81
C ASN A 148 -10.99 18.00 18.33
N ILE A 149 -11.90 17.22 17.72
CA ILE A 149 -12.39 17.50 16.37
C ILE A 149 -13.66 18.34 16.45
N ILE A 150 -13.69 19.43 15.68
CA ILE A 150 -14.85 20.32 15.60
C ILE A 150 -15.93 19.68 14.74
N SER A 151 -17.11 19.52 15.32
CA SER A 151 -18.32 19.08 14.63
C SER A 151 -19.26 20.25 14.37
N GLU A 152 -20.12 20.07 13.38
CA GLU A 152 -21.10 21.06 12.92
C GLU A 152 -21.93 21.71 14.06
N HIS A 153 -22.36 20.92 15.05
CA HIS A 153 -23.27 21.39 16.10
C HIS A 153 -22.67 22.38 17.10
N PHE A 154 -21.36 22.65 17.05
CA PHE A 154 -20.71 23.58 17.98
C PHE A 154 -19.70 24.51 17.29
N ILE A 155 -19.82 24.73 15.99
CA ILE A 155 -18.85 25.51 15.22
C ILE A 155 -18.75 26.98 15.66
N GLU A 156 -19.86 27.63 16.00
CA GLU A 156 -19.84 29.01 16.49
C GLU A 156 -19.14 29.11 17.85
N ALA A 157 -19.41 28.17 18.76
CA ALA A 157 -18.76 28.07 20.06
C ALA A 157 -17.26 27.79 19.93
N ALA A 158 -16.86 26.90 19.01
CA ALA A 158 -15.45 26.68 18.73
C ALA A 158 -14.80 27.93 18.11
N ASN A 159 -15.47 28.61 17.18
CA ASN A 159 -14.95 29.82 16.55
C ASN A 159 -14.82 31.00 17.53
N SER A 160 -15.69 31.11 18.55
CA SER A 160 -15.59 32.18 19.56
C SER A 160 -14.30 32.12 20.38
N THR A 161 -13.65 30.95 20.45
CA THR A 161 -12.34 30.78 21.10
C THR A 161 -11.15 31.29 20.29
N SER A 162 -11.36 31.72 19.04
CA SER A 162 -10.29 32.27 18.18
C SER A 162 -9.90 33.72 18.50
N ILE A 163 -10.46 34.29 19.57
CA ILE A 163 -10.18 35.65 20.00
C ILE A 163 -8.75 35.83 20.51
N ASN A 164 -8.30 37.08 20.61
CA ASN A 164 -7.06 37.41 21.32
C ASN A 164 -7.37 37.59 22.81
N ALA A 165 -7.68 36.49 23.50
CA ALA A 165 -7.86 36.49 24.95
C ALA A 165 -6.57 36.96 25.66
N PRO A 166 -6.67 37.79 26.72
CA PRO A 166 -5.54 38.04 27.61
C PRO A 166 -5.02 36.75 28.24
N TYR A 167 -3.73 36.72 28.61
CA TYR A 167 -3.13 35.56 29.25
C TYR A 167 -3.87 35.21 30.56
N GLY A 168 -4.22 33.94 30.72
CA GLY A 168 -4.93 33.41 31.89
C GLY A 168 -6.45 33.47 31.81
N GLU A 169 -7.01 34.18 30.83
CA GLU A 169 -8.46 34.19 30.56
C GLU A 169 -8.86 32.93 29.80
N SER A 170 -9.76 32.14 30.38
CA SER A 170 -10.15 30.84 29.83
C SER A 170 -11.26 30.97 28.79
N GLU A 171 -11.01 30.52 27.56
CA GLU A 171 -12.00 30.49 26.50
C GLU A 171 -13.09 29.42 26.70
N TRP A 172 -12.95 28.54 27.71
CA TRP A 172 -14.01 27.60 28.10
C TRP A 172 -15.29 28.34 28.49
N ALA A 173 -15.18 29.39 29.30
CA ALA A 173 -16.35 30.18 29.71
C ALA A 173 -16.96 30.96 28.53
N LEU A 174 -16.12 31.42 27.58
CA LEU A 174 -16.55 32.21 26.43
C LEU A 174 -17.24 31.37 25.35
N SER A 175 -16.80 30.12 25.17
CA SER A 175 -17.43 29.19 24.23
C SER A 175 -18.72 28.58 24.76
N GLY A 176 -18.85 28.45 26.08
CA GLY A 176 -19.95 27.72 26.71
C GLY A 176 -19.86 26.20 26.53
N LEU A 177 -18.71 25.69 26.06
CA LEU A 177 -18.47 24.26 25.90
C LEU A 177 -18.15 23.60 27.23
N THR A 178 -18.49 22.33 27.36
CA THR A 178 -18.38 21.61 28.64
C THR A 178 -17.03 20.88 28.74
N PRO A 179 -16.17 21.22 29.71
CA PRO A 179 -14.96 20.46 29.97
C PRO A 179 -15.31 19.09 30.58
N ALA A 180 -14.67 18.03 30.08
CA ALA A 180 -14.76 16.68 30.62
C ALA A 180 -13.37 16.13 30.99
N PRO A 181 -13.28 15.30 32.06
CA PRO A 181 -12.01 14.76 32.53
C PRO A 181 -11.41 13.73 31.55
N CYS A 182 -10.09 13.59 31.63
CA CYS A 182 -9.26 12.67 30.85
C CYS A 182 -8.59 11.62 31.75
N LYS A 183 -7.95 10.59 31.17
CA LYS A 183 -7.36 9.46 31.90
C LYS A 183 -5.84 9.55 32.09
N THR A 184 -5.13 10.06 31.10
CA THR A 184 -3.66 10.10 31.00
C THR A 184 -3.08 11.50 31.01
N VAL A 185 -3.92 12.53 30.85
CA VAL A 185 -3.57 13.96 30.96
C VAL A 185 -4.56 14.69 31.88
N LYS A 186 -4.18 15.86 32.42
CA LYS A 186 -5.05 16.68 33.28
C LYS A 186 -5.82 17.77 32.52
N ALA A 187 -5.42 18.09 31.30
CA ALA A 187 -6.21 18.94 30.39
C ALA A 187 -7.58 18.30 30.11
N SER A 188 -8.62 19.12 29.95
CA SER A 188 -9.98 18.62 29.73
C SER A 188 -10.27 18.41 28.25
N ARG A 189 -11.04 17.37 27.92
CA ARG A 189 -11.62 17.20 26.58
C ARG A 189 -12.94 17.98 26.47
N VAL A 190 -13.34 18.32 25.25
CA VAL A 190 -14.64 18.94 24.98
C VAL A 190 -15.70 17.83 25.02
N LYS A 191 -16.67 17.92 25.92
CA LYS A 191 -17.69 16.86 26.10
C LYS A 191 -18.58 16.71 24.87
N GLU A 192 -18.84 17.80 24.17
CA GLU A 192 -19.64 17.88 22.95
C GLU A 192 -18.94 17.30 21.72
N ALA A 193 -17.60 17.13 21.76
CA ALA A 193 -16.84 16.59 20.64
C ALA A 193 -17.12 15.09 20.46
N VAL A 194 -17.27 14.68 19.20
CA VAL A 194 -17.46 13.25 18.85
C VAL A 194 -16.14 12.48 18.97
N PHE A 195 -15.01 13.13 18.67
CA PHE A 195 -13.68 12.53 18.76
C PHE A 195 -12.70 13.46 19.49
N SER A 196 -12.00 12.92 20.48
CA SER A 196 -10.92 13.60 21.20
C SER A 196 -9.72 12.69 21.42
N VAL A 197 -8.53 13.29 21.44
CA VAL A 197 -7.26 12.61 21.70
C VAL A 197 -6.54 13.28 22.86
N GLU A 198 -6.23 12.51 23.89
CA GLU A 198 -5.30 12.93 24.94
C GLU A 198 -3.88 12.89 24.39
N GLY A 199 -3.13 13.97 24.57
CA GLY A 199 -1.83 14.14 23.93
C GLY A 199 -0.73 14.53 24.92
N LYS A 200 0.45 13.91 24.78
CA LYS A 200 1.68 14.34 25.43
C LYS A 200 2.63 14.96 24.43
N LEU A 201 3.31 16.03 24.82
CA LEU A 201 4.31 16.68 23.98
C LEU A 201 5.51 15.74 23.80
N ASP A 202 5.85 15.44 22.55
CA ASP A 202 7.06 14.71 22.17
C ASP A 202 8.22 15.72 22.02
N PHE A 203 8.14 16.60 21.04
CA PHE A 203 9.09 17.71 20.88
C PHE A 203 8.48 18.96 20.28
N THR A 204 9.22 20.06 20.38
CA THR A 204 8.93 21.31 19.66
C THR A 204 10.11 21.72 18.79
N LYS A 205 9.82 22.46 17.72
CA LYS A 205 10.81 23.12 16.87
C LYS A 205 10.37 24.53 16.51
N GLU A 206 11.17 25.52 16.87
CA GLU A 206 10.95 26.92 16.51
C GLU A 206 11.62 27.27 15.17
N TYR A 207 10.95 28.09 14.37
CA TYR A 207 11.38 28.51 13.05
C TYR A 207 11.66 30.00 12.98
N GLU A 208 12.66 30.34 12.18
CA GLU A 208 13.11 31.70 11.93
C GLU A 208 12.72 32.18 10.53
N SER A 209 12.40 33.46 10.41
CA SER A 209 12.07 34.08 9.13
C SER A 209 13.29 34.10 8.22
N LYS A 210 13.16 33.57 7.00
CA LYS A 210 14.19 33.76 5.95
C LYS A 210 14.19 35.20 5.40
N ALA A 211 13.05 35.86 5.38
CA ALA A 211 12.93 37.25 4.91
C ALA A 211 13.40 38.27 5.96
N THR A 212 13.54 37.85 7.23
CA THR A 212 13.96 38.73 8.33
C THR A 212 14.76 37.90 9.35
N PRO A 213 16.05 37.64 9.09
CA PRO A 213 16.90 36.87 10.00
C PRO A 213 16.83 37.40 11.44
N GLY A 214 16.82 36.50 12.41
CA GLY A 214 16.62 36.75 13.84
C GLY A 214 15.16 36.76 14.29
N LYS A 215 14.18 36.94 13.40
CA LYS A 215 12.75 36.96 13.76
C LYS A 215 12.18 35.55 13.85
N LYS A 216 11.73 35.12 15.03
CA LYS A 216 10.96 33.88 15.20
C LYS A 216 9.55 34.02 14.63
N THR A 217 9.10 33.02 13.89
CA THR A 217 7.87 33.09 13.08
C THR A 217 6.86 31.98 13.33
N GLY A 218 7.30 30.85 13.86
CA GLY A 218 6.39 29.76 14.19
C GLY A 218 7.05 28.71 15.05
N VAL A 219 6.22 27.91 15.70
CA VAL A 219 6.62 26.72 16.46
C VAL A 219 5.82 25.53 15.96
N LEU A 220 6.50 24.45 15.62
CA LEU A 220 5.90 23.13 15.42
C LEU A 220 5.92 22.38 16.75
N ALA A 221 4.80 21.83 17.17
CA ALA A 221 4.73 20.83 18.23
C ALA A 221 4.34 19.47 17.62
N VAL A 222 5.07 18.42 18.00
CA VAL A 222 4.69 17.03 17.77
C VAL A 222 4.14 16.45 19.06
N ILE A 223 2.98 15.83 18.98
CA ILE A 223 2.19 15.37 20.12
C ILE A 223 1.90 13.88 19.94
N GLU A 224 2.27 13.07 20.92
CA GLU A 224 1.93 11.65 20.98
C GLU A 224 0.53 11.46 21.59
N GLY A 225 -0.36 10.78 20.87
CA GLY A 225 -1.69 10.42 21.34
C GLY A 225 -1.63 9.25 22.31
N THR A 226 -2.03 9.47 23.57
CA THR A 226 -1.97 8.47 24.64
C THR A 226 -3.32 7.78 24.90
N ARG A 227 -4.44 8.45 24.58
CA ARG A 227 -5.80 7.90 24.67
C ARG A 227 -6.73 8.55 23.65
N PHE A 228 -7.71 7.77 23.19
CA PHE A 228 -8.79 8.24 22.32
C PHE A 228 -10.14 8.17 23.02
N TRP A 229 -10.99 9.17 22.77
CA TRP A 229 -12.38 9.23 23.19
C TRP A 229 -13.25 9.36 21.95
N VAL A 230 -14.19 8.45 21.79
CA VAL A 230 -15.17 8.47 20.69
C VAL A 230 -16.57 8.36 21.27
N ARG A 231 -17.53 9.10 20.72
CA ARG A 231 -18.95 8.94 21.06
C ARG A 231 -19.46 7.59 20.54
N GLU A 232 -20.21 6.87 21.37
CA GLU A 232 -20.59 5.48 21.11
C GLU A 232 -21.44 5.33 19.84
N ASP A 233 -22.32 6.28 19.55
CA ASP A 233 -23.17 6.31 18.36
C ASP A 233 -22.39 6.54 17.06
N ALA A 234 -21.14 6.99 17.14
CA ALA A 234 -20.30 7.24 15.97
C ALA A 234 -19.33 6.09 15.67
N LEU A 235 -19.19 5.11 16.57
CA LEU A 235 -18.13 4.11 16.50
C LEU A 235 -18.68 2.77 15.98
N ASN A 236 -17.98 2.15 15.05
CA ASN A 236 -18.33 0.81 14.59
C ASN A 236 -17.98 -0.29 15.62
N GLU A 237 -18.45 -1.52 15.37
CA GLU A 237 -18.27 -2.66 16.29
C GLU A 237 -16.81 -2.97 16.61
N ASP A 238 -15.92 -2.88 15.61
CA ASP A 238 -14.48 -3.13 15.76
C ASP A 238 -13.71 -1.98 16.42
N LYS A 239 -14.38 -0.84 16.69
CA LYS A 239 -13.79 0.37 17.26
C LYS A 239 -12.62 0.95 16.45
N ASN A 240 -12.65 0.78 15.13
CA ASN A 240 -11.59 1.21 14.22
C ASN A 240 -12.06 2.25 13.19
N LEU A 241 -13.36 2.58 13.13
CA LEU A 241 -13.93 3.56 12.21
C LEU A 241 -14.96 4.46 12.92
N ILE A 242 -14.94 5.75 12.57
CA ILE A 242 -15.91 6.74 13.04
C ILE A 242 -16.82 7.12 11.87
N ASP A 243 -18.14 7.03 12.06
CA ASP A 243 -19.14 7.41 11.06
C ASP A 243 -19.11 8.93 10.81
N PRO A 244 -18.76 9.38 9.58
CA PRO A 244 -18.77 10.79 9.21
C PRO A 244 -20.15 11.45 9.34
N ALA A 245 -21.24 10.69 9.19
CA ALA A 245 -22.61 11.18 9.35
C ALA A 245 -22.90 11.66 10.78
N VAL A 246 -22.22 11.06 11.76
CA VAL A 246 -22.32 11.38 13.18
C VAL A 246 -21.24 12.40 13.59
N LEU A 247 -20.00 12.21 13.11
CA LEU A 247 -18.88 13.12 13.37
C LEU A 247 -19.13 14.54 12.84
N ARG A 248 -19.76 14.67 11.67
CA ARG A 248 -20.04 15.93 10.95
C ARG A 248 -18.89 16.94 11.05
N PRO A 249 -17.67 16.56 10.63
CA PRO A 249 -16.48 17.37 10.87
C PRO A 249 -16.51 18.66 10.06
N MET A 250 -16.04 19.75 10.66
CA MET A 250 -15.90 21.05 10.00
C MET A 250 -14.50 21.25 9.43
N SER A 251 -14.43 21.74 8.20
CA SER A 251 -13.17 22.01 7.49
C SER A 251 -12.87 23.51 7.41
N ARG A 252 -11.59 23.87 7.36
CA ARG A 252 -11.14 25.23 7.06
C ARG A 252 -10.86 25.41 5.57
N LEU A 253 -11.43 26.46 4.96
CA LEU A 253 -11.33 26.77 3.53
C LEU A 253 -10.56 28.07 3.22
N GLY A 254 -9.87 28.64 4.22
CA GLY A 254 -9.13 29.89 4.09
C GLY A 254 -9.88 31.12 4.60
N GLY A 255 -9.13 32.13 5.07
CA GLY A 255 -9.70 33.34 5.66
C GLY A 255 -10.71 33.02 6.77
N ILE A 256 -11.92 33.58 6.65
CA ILE A 256 -13.06 33.35 7.57
C ILE A 256 -13.99 32.18 7.16
N THR A 257 -13.65 31.40 6.13
CA THR A 257 -14.55 30.40 5.51
C THR A 257 -14.42 28.98 6.06
N TYR A 258 -15.54 28.40 6.54
CA TYR A 258 -15.68 26.99 6.94
C TYR A 258 -16.42 26.19 5.87
N GLY A 259 -16.17 24.87 5.80
CA GLY A 259 -16.87 23.94 4.92
C GLY A 259 -17.45 22.75 5.68
N ARG A 260 -18.62 22.25 5.23
CA ARG A 260 -19.23 21.00 5.71
C ARG A 260 -18.70 19.83 4.89
N VAL A 261 -18.55 18.67 5.53
CA VAL A 261 -18.22 17.41 4.86
C VAL A 261 -19.51 16.60 4.70
N THR A 262 -20.09 16.62 3.49
CA THR A 262 -21.43 16.03 3.22
C THR A 262 -21.40 14.89 2.21
N GLU A 263 -20.32 14.73 1.45
CA GLU A 263 -20.22 13.68 0.44
C GLU A 263 -18.82 13.06 0.41
N GLY A 264 -18.76 11.78 0.05
CA GLY A 264 -17.54 11.01 -0.12
C GLY A 264 -17.59 10.12 -1.35
N MET A 265 -16.44 9.56 -1.72
CA MET A 265 -16.32 8.53 -2.74
C MET A 265 -15.27 7.52 -2.30
N GLU A 266 -15.48 6.25 -2.61
CA GLU A 266 -14.57 5.17 -2.25
C GLU A 266 -13.75 4.77 -3.47
N ILE A 267 -12.43 4.85 -3.33
CA ILE A 267 -11.48 4.43 -4.37
C ILE A 267 -10.55 3.40 -3.73
N PRO A 268 -10.63 2.12 -4.15
CA PRO A 268 -9.78 1.07 -3.60
C PRO A 268 -8.29 1.40 -3.78
N ARG A 269 -7.50 1.13 -2.74
CA ARG A 269 -6.04 1.24 -2.84
C ARG A 269 -5.53 0.14 -3.79
N PRO A 270 -4.78 0.48 -4.85
CA PRO A 270 -4.22 -0.52 -5.75
C PRO A 270 -3.11 -1.34 -5.06
N ASP A 271 -3.06 -2.64 -5.32
CA ASP A 271 -1.97 -3.53 -4.90
C ASP A 271 -1.01 -3.75 -6.07
N TYR A 272 0.27 -3.38 -5.90
CA TYR A 272 1.29 -3.46 -6.95
C TYR A 272 1.58 -4.90 -7.40
N GLN A 273 1.50 -5.87 -6.49
CA GLN A 273 1.77 -7.27 -6.81
C GLN A 273 0.63 -7.85 -7.64
N GLU A 274 -0.61 -7.54 -7.30
CA GLU A 274 -1.81 -7.98 -8.03
C GLU A 274 -2.03 -7.19 -9.33
N SER A 275 -1.46 -5.98 -9.47
CA SER A 275 -1.67 -5.12 -10.65
C SER A 275 -0.50 -5.01 -11.63
N VAL A 276 0.76 -5.22 -11.19
CA VAL A 276 1.96 -4.97 -12.02
C VAL A 276 3.00 -6.08 -11.97
N ALA A 277 3.28 -6.69 -10.81
CA ALA A 277 4.49 -7.51 -10.63
C ALA A 277 4.34 -9.02 -10.86
N HIS A 278 3.13 -9.58 -10.79
CA HIS A 278 2.94 -10.99 -11.16
C HIS A 278 2.98 -11.12 -12.70
N ASN A 279 3.62 -12.20 -13.19
CA ASN A 279 3.80 -12.57 -14.59
C ASN A 279 5.07 -12.06 -15.30
N GLU A 280 6.22 -11.96 -14.60
CA GLU A 280 7.51 -11.66 -15.26
C GLU A 280 7.84 -12.67 -16.37
N GLU A 281 7.45 -13.95 -16.27
CA GLU A 281 7.60 -14.93 -17.35
C GLU A 281 6.79 -14.54 -18.59
N ALA A 282 5.53 -14.11 -18.41
CA ALA A 282 4.67 -13.67 -19.52
C ALA A 282 5.18 -12.39 -20.17
N LYS A 283 5.63 -11.44 -19.35
CA LYS A 283 6.29 -10.21 -19.82
C LYS A 283 7.53 -10.55 -20.64
N LYS A 284 8.38 -11.45 -20.16
CA LYS A 284 9.57 -11.88 -20.88
C LYS A 284 9.25 -12.66 -22.16
N PHE A 285 8.18 -13.45 -22.21
CA PHE A 285 7.71 -14.06 -23.45
C PHE A 285 7.31 -13.01 -24.49
N LEU A 286 6.49 -12.03 -24.12
CA LEU A 286 6.08 -10.95 -25.04
C LEU A 286 7.30 -10.13 -25.53
N GLN A 287 8.20 -9.78 -24.61
CA GLN A 287 9.44 -9.03 -24.93
C GLN A 287 10.44 -9.87 -25.76
N ALA A 288 10.41 -11.19 -25.63
CA ALA A 288 11.23 -12.11 -26.44
C ALA A 288 10.62 -12.41 -27.82
N GLY A 289 9.43 -11.88 -28.13
CA GLY A 289 8.81 -11.97 -29.45
C GLY A 289 7.63 -12.94 -29.57
N ALA A 290 7.09 -13.44 -28.45
CA ALA A 290 5.84 -14.20 -28.50
C ALA A 290 4.69 -13.30 -29.01
N SER A 291 4.00 -13.73 -30.06
CA SER A 291 2.89 -12.98 -30.64
C SER A 291 1.62 -13.01 -29.78
N LYS A 292 1.37 -14.12 -29.07
CA LYS A 292 0.24 -14.28 -28.16
C LYS A 292 0.68 -14.95 -26.88
N VAL A 293 0.27 -14.41 -25.74
CA VAL A 293 0.46 -15.03 -24.42
C VAL A 293 -0.89 -15.15 -23.73
N TYR A 294 -1.32 -16.38 -23.46
CA TYR A 294 -2.57 -16.63 -22.74
C TYR A 294 -2.30 -16.71 -21.24
N ILE A 295 -3.02 -15.90 -20.45
CA ILE A 295 -2.93 -15.92 -18.99
C ILE A 295 -4.18 -16.59 -18.42
N THR A 296 -3.98 -17.59 -17.57
CA THR A 296 -5.07 -18.34 -16.96
C THR A 296 -4.89 -18.46 -15.44
N SER A 297 -6.00 -18.31 -14.74
CA SER A 297 -6.17 -18.61 -13.32
C SER A 297 -7.65 -18.78 -13.00
N ARG A 298 -7.95 -19.24 -11.79
CA ARG A 298 -9.34 -19.35 -11.29
C ARG A 298 -10.05 -18.01 -11.11
N LYS A 299 -9.31 -16.89 -11.06
CA LYS A 299 -9.86 -15.55 -10.79
C LYS A 299 -9.88 -14.73 -12.09
N ALA A 300 -11.09 -14.44 -12.59
CA ALA A 300 -11.27 -13.67 -13.82
C ALA A 300 -10.64 -12.27 -13.75
N SER A 301 -10.87 -11.55 -12.65
CA SER A 301 -10.28 -10.23 -12.43
C SER A 301 -8.75 -10.26 -12.45
N ALA A 302 -8.14 -11.27 -11.84
CA ALA A 302 -6.67 -11.42 -11.84
C ALA A 302 -6.11 -11.67 -13.25
N CYS A 303 -6.79 -12.46 -14.08
CA CYS A 303 -6.36 -12.70 -15.47
C CYS A 303 -6.46 -11.41 -16.29
N GLN A 304 -7.57 -10.67 -16.13
CA GLN A 304 -7.81 -9.43 -16.86
C GLN A 304 -6.77 -8.36 -16.48
N SER A 305 -6.58 -8.10 -15.18
CA SER A 305 -5.60 -7.13 -14.70
C SER A 305 -4.19 -7.46 -15.17
N ALA A 306 -3.80 -8.75 -15.13
CA ALA A 306 -2.52 -9.20 -15.66
C ALA A 306 -2.36 -8.92 -17.15
N CYS A 307 -3.36 -9.25 -17.97
CA CYS A 307 -3.29 -9.02 -19.41
C CYS A 307 -3.29 -7.53 -19.76
N ASP A 308 -4.05 -6.71 -19.05
CA ASP A 308 -4.07 -5.26 -19.27
C ASP A 308 -2.69 -4.66 -18.98
N ALA A 309 -2.05 -5.05 -17.87
CA ALA A 309 -0.70 -4.62 -17.54
C ALA A 309 0.34 -5.09 -18.58
N LEU A 310 0.25 -6.36 -19.02
CA LEU A 310 1.15 -6.91 -20.04
C LEU A 310 0.99 -6.23 -21.40
N ASN A 311 -0.24 -5.94 -21.82
CA ASN A 311 -0.53 -5.27 -23.09
C ASN A 311 -0.11 -3.79 -23.11
N ALA A 312 0.05 -3.17 -21.94
CA ALA A 312 0.53 -1.79 -21.81
C ALA A 312 2.07 -1.68 -21.81
N LEU A 313 2.80 -2.80 -21.84
CA LEU A 313 4.26 -2.78 -21.80
C LEU A 313 4.85 -2.11 -23.06
N PRO A 314 5.96 -1.35 -22.92
CA PRO A 314 6.71 -0.86 -24.07
C PRO A 314 7.54 -1.99 -24.70
N ASN A 315 7.99 -1.76 -25.95
CA ASN A 315 8.90 -2.65 -26.68
C ASN A 315 8.36 -4.07 -26.95
N LEU A 316 7.06 -4.18 -27.19
CA LEU A 316 6.47 -5.42 -27.68
C LEU A 316 6.60 -5.50 -29.20
N SER A 317 6.62 -6.72 -29.73
CA SER A 317 6.51 -6.93 -31.18
C SER A 317 5.17 -6.37 -31.71
N PRO A 318 5.10 -5.90 -32.96
CA PRO A 318 3.84 -5.54 -33.59
C PRO A 318 2.81 -6.68 -33.43
N ASP A 319 1.58 -6.32 -33.06
CA ASP A 319 0.46 -7.26 -32.82
C ASP A 319 0.62 -8.23 -31.64
N ALA A 320 1.68 -8.11 -30.83
CA ALA A 320 1.85 -8.93 -29.63
C ALA A 320 0.73 -8.66 -28.62
N LYS A 321 0.13 -9.74 -28.07
CA LYS A 321 -1.04 -9.61 -27.20
C LYS A 321 -1.08 -10.64 -26.06
N ALA A 322 -1.29 -10.15 -24.84
CA ALA A 322 -1.74 -10.96 -23.71
C ALA A 322 -3.26 -11.13 -23.74
N ILE A 323 -3.75 -12.37 -23.57
CA ILE A 323 -5.17 -12.73 -23.67
C ILE A 323 -5.61 -13.46 -22.39
N PRO A 324 -6.61 -12.94 -21.64
CA PRO A 324 -7.07 -13.58 -20.41
C PRO A 324 -8.05 -14.72 -20.72
N ILE A 325 -7.78 -15.91 -20.17
CA ILE A 325 -8.70 -17.06 -20.22
C ILE A 325 -8.86 -17.63 -18.81
N PRO A 326 -9.85 -17.18 -18.02
CA PRO A 326 -10.04 -17.68 -16.66
C PRO A 326 -10.54 -19.13 -16.68
N ALA A 327 -9.72 -20.03 -16.15
CA ALA A 327 -10.02 -21.46 -16.09
C ALA A 327 -9.44 -22.09 -14.82
N ASP A 328 -10.14 -23.08 -14.27
CA ASP A 328 -9.68 -23.87 -13.13
C ASP A 328 -9.07 -25.18 -13.60
N SER A 329 -7.74 -25.22 -13.70
CA SER A 329 -7.03 -26.42 -14.16
C SER A 329 -7.12 -27.60 -13.18
N SER A 330 -7.57 -27.41 -11.93
CA SER A 330 -7.76 -28.51 -10.98
C SER A 330 -8.86 -29.49 -11.39
N LYS A 331 -9.71 -29.09 -12.36
CA LYS A 331 -10.81 -29.88 -12.92
C LYS A 331 -10.58 -30.12 -14.41
N ILE A 332 -10.96 -31.29 -14.92
CA ILE A 332 -10.76 -31.62 -16.33
C ILE A 332 -11.57 -30.70 -17.24
N GLU A 333 -12.78 -30.34 -16.84
CA GLU A 333 -13.68 -29.45 -17.58
C GLU A 333 -13.08 -28.04 -17.72
N GLY A 334 -12.32 -27.59 -16.71
CA GLY A 334 -11.60 -26.33 -16.76
C GLY A 334 -10.45 -26.35 -17.78
N VAL A 335 -9.74 -27.47 -17.89
CA VAL A 335 -8.69 -27.65 -18.90
C VAL A 335 -9.28 -27.76 -20.30
N GLU A 336 -10.38 -28.49 -20.47
CA GLU A 336 -11.11 -28.58 -21.75
C GLU A 336 -11.62 -27.21 -22.21
N TYR A 337 -12.18 -26.42 -21.29
CA TYR A 337 -12.58 -25.05 -21.55
C TYR A 337 -11.38 -24.19 -21.97
N LEU A 338 -10.26 -24.28 -21.26
CA LEU A 338 -9.04 -23.53 -21.58
C LEU A 338 -8.54 -23.85 -23.00
N VAL A 339 -8.46 -25.12 -23.38
CA VAL A 339 -8.08 -25.54 -24.75
C VAL A 339 -9.07 -24.97 -25.76
N LYS A 340 -10.37 -25.11 -25.51
CA LYS A 340 -11.42 -24.61 -26.42
C LYS A 340 -11.31 -23.10 -26.66
N GLU A 341 -11.09 -22.31 -25.62
CA GLU A 341 -10.98 -20.85 -25.75
C GLU A 341 -9.69 -20.44 -26.46
N VAL A 342 -8.54 -21.09 -26.17
CA VAL A 342 -7.29 -20.85 -26.90
C VAL A 342 -7.48 -21.14 -28.39
N SER A 343 -8.10 -22.28 -28.74
CA SER A 343 -8.33 -22.71 -30.12
C SER A 343 -9.23 -21.75 -30.93
N LYS A 344 -9.98 -20.85 -30.29
CA LYS A 344 -10.74 -19.82 -31.03
C LYS A 344 -9.85 -18.75 -31.65
N THR A 345 -8.62 -18.62 -31.16
CA THR A 345 -7.73 -17.51 -31.49
C THR A 345 -6.43 -17.96 -32.14
N THR A 346 -6.15 -19.26 -32.18
CA THR A 346 -4.98 -19.88 -32.81
C THR A 346 -5.26 -21.36 -33.13
N ASP A 347 -4.57 -21.91 -34.12
CA ASP A 347 -4.58 -23.33 -34.48
C ASP A 347 -3.41 -24.13 -33.88
N HIS A 348 -2.45 -23.43 -33.26
CA HIS A 348 -1.26 -24.02 -32.66
C HIS A 348 -0.89 -23.34 -31.33
N VAL A 349 -0.04 -24.02 -30.56
CA VAL A 349 0.64 -23.49 -29.37
C VAL A 349 2.10 -23.93 -29.43
N ASP A 350 3.05 -22.99 -29.38
CA ASP A 350 4.47 -23.35 -29.43
C ASP A 350 5.04 -23.67 -28.03
N ILE A 351 4.48 -23.02 -27.00
CA ILE A 351 4.96 -23.10 -25.62
C ILE A 351 3.79 -23.33 -24.67
N LEU A 352 3.85 -24.41 -23.87
CA LEU A 352 2.97 -24.64 -22.74
C LEU A 352 3.77 -24.58 -21.43
N PHE A 353 3.47 -23.59 -20.60
CA PHE A 353 4.04 -23.48 -19.26
C PHE A 353 3.08 -24.03 -18.21
N ALA A 354 3.25 -25.30 -17.84
CA ALA A 354 2.46 -25.99 -16.82
C ALA A 354 2.92 -25.58 -15.40
N ASN A 355 2.53 -24.37 -15.00
CA ASN A 355 3.01 -23.71 -13.78
C ASN A 355 2.10 -23.87 -12.54
N ALA A 356 0.80 -24.12 -12.75
CA ALA A 356 -0.18 -24.15 -11.66
C ALA A 356 0.21 -25.15 -10.55
N GLY A 357 0.07 -24.74 -9.29
CA GLY A 357 0.37 -25.59 -8.16
C GLY A 357 -0.17 -25.07 -6.83
N ALA A 358 -0.18 -25.96 -5.84
CA ALA A 358 -0.53 -25.67 -4.45
C ALA A 358 0.45 -26.35 -3.51
N THR A 359 0.49 -25.84 -2.28
CA THR A 359 1.19 -26.45 -1.15
C THR A 359 0.26 -26.52 0.06
N TRP A 360 0.58 -27.37 1.02
CA TRP A 360 -0.10 -27.47 2.30
C TRP A 360 0.94 -27.81 3.38
N GLY A 361 1.01 -26.98 4.41
CA GLY A 361 1.88 -27.18 5.57
C GLY A 361 1.07 -27.68 6.76
N GLU A 362 1.46 -28.82 7.32
CA GLU A 362 0.87 -29.36 8.56
C GLU A 362 1.83 -30.36 9.21
N SER A 363 1.69 -30.59 10.51
CA SER A 363 2.45 -31.63 11.22
C SER A 363 2.11 -33.03 10.72
N PHE A 364 3.00 -33.99 10.95
CA PHE A 364 2.82 -35.38 10.50
C PHE A 364 1.53 -36.01 11.06
N ASP A 365 1.32 -35.93 12.37
CA ASP A 365 0.20 -36.61 13.05
C ASP A 365 -1.17 -36.00 12.73
N THR A 366 -1.20 -34.75 12.25
CA THR A 366 -2.42 -33.98 11.97
C THR A 366 -2.65 -33.74 10.48
N HIS A 367 -1.83 -34.31 9.61
CA HIS A 367 -1.89 -34.05 8.17
C HIS A 367 -3.19 -34.61 7.56
N PRO A 368 -4.07 -33.79 6.98
CA PRO A 368 -5.32 -34.30 6.42
C PRO A 368 -5.12 -35.01 5.09
N ASP A 369 -5.72 -36.19 4.91
CA ASP A 369 -5.73 -36.92 3.64
C ASP A 369 -6.26 -36.07 2.48
N SER A 370 -7.28 -35.26 2.74
CA SER A 370 -7.88 -34.35 1.74
C SER A 370 -6.92 -33.27 1.28
N ALA A 371 -6.00 -32.81 2.14
CA ALA A 371 -4.97 -31.85 1.79
C ALA A 371 -3.92 -32.48 0.88
N PHE A 372 -3.48 -33.69 1.20
CA PHE A 372 -2.54 -34.45 0.37
C PHE A 372 -3.13 -34.72 -1.03
N ALA A 373 -4.38 -35.21 -1.08
CA ALA A 373 -5.10 -35.47 -2.32
C ALA A 373 -5.24 -34.20 -3.18
N LYS A 374 -5.62 -33.07 -2.57
CA LYS A 374 -5.72 -31.78 -3.26
C LYS A 374 -4.40 -31.33 -3.89
N VAL A 375 -3.28 -31.50 -3.17
CA VAL A 375 -1.95 -31.16 -3.70
C VAL A 375 -1.57 -32.07 -4.86
N MET A 376 -1.79 -33.39 -4.76
CA MET A 376 -1.51 -34.33 -5.84
C MET A 376 -2.38 -34.10 -7.08
N ASP A 377 -3.66 -33.79 -6.87
CA ASP A 377 -4.62 -33.52 -7.93
C ASP A 377 -4.22 -32.29 -8.77
N LEU A 378 -3.84 -31.20 -8.10
CA LEU A 378 -3.42 -29.99 -8.81
C LEU A 378 -1.97 -30.09 -9.34
N ASN A 379 -1.03 -30.59 -8.54
CA ASN A 379 0.37 -30.53 -8.93
C ASN A 379 0.75 -31.63 -9.93
N VAL A 380 0.03 -32.76 -9.98
CA VAL A 380 0.40 -33.92 -10.83
C VAL A 380 -0.67 -34.20 -11.87
N LYS A 381 -1.90 -34.53 -11.43
CA LYS A 381 -2.99 -34.95 -12.33
C LYS A 381 -3.39 -33.84 -13.30
N SER A 382 -3.54 -32.61 -12.79
CA SER A 382 -3.85 -31.43 -13.61
C SER A 382 -2.74 -31.13 -14.63
N VAL A 383 -1.47 -31.21 -14.24
CA VAL A 383 -0.32 -31.02 -15.16
C VAL A 383 -0.37 -32.03 -16.30
N PHE A 384 -0.54 -33.32 -16.00
CA PHE A 384 -0.68 -34.37 -17.01
C PHE A 384 -1.85 -34.10 -17.96
N ASN A 385 -3.03 -33.80 -17.42
CA ASN A 385 -4.23 -33.55 -18.23
C ASN A 385 -4.08 -32.30 -19.11
N THR A 386 -3.46 -31.24 -18.58
CA THR A 386 -3.18 -30.02 -19.35
C THR A 386 -2.28 -30.33 -20.54
N ILE A 387 -1.16 -31.01 -20.33
CA ILE A 387 -0.25 -31.37 -21.41
C ILE A 387 -0.93 -32.30 -22.42
N ARG A 388 -1.66 -33.31 -21.96
CA ARG A 388 -2.38 -34.27 -22.81
C ARG A 388 -3.40 -33.59 -23.72
N LEU A 389 -4.20 -32.65 -23.19
CA LEU A 389 -5.24 -31.97 -23.97
C LEU A 389 -4.68 -30.87 -24.89
N PHE A 390 -3.55 -30.25 -24.54
CA PHE A 390 -2.85 -29.30 -25.41
C PHE A 390 -1.95 -29.96 -26.46
N ALA A 391 -1.62 -31.24 -26.32
CA ALA A 391 -0.68 -31.94 -27.20
C ALA A 391 -1.01 -31.82 -28.70
N PRO A 392 -2.29 -31.85 -29.17
CA PRO A 392 -2.62 -31.60 -30.57
C PRO A 392 -2.20 -30.20 -31.06
N LEU A 393 -2.46 -29.15 -30.27
CA LEU A 393 -2.05 -27.78 -30.60
C LEU A 393 -0.53 -27.62 -30.56
N LEU A 394 0.14 -28.29 -29.61
CA LEU A 394 1.61 -28.31 -29.49
C LEU A 394 2.27 -29.00 -30.69
N GLN A 395 1.68 -30.08 -31.19
CA GLN A 395 2.25 -30.82 -32.31
C GLN A 395 2.14 -30.06 -33.64
N HIS A 396 1.15 -29.16 -33.78
CA HIS A 396 0.78 -28.58 -35.08
C HIS A 396 1.95 -27.95 -35.85
N ASN A 397 2.75 -27.11 -35.19
CA ASN A 397 3.90 -26.43 -35.81
C ASN A 397 5.26 -27.04 -35.44
N GLY A 398 5.29 -27.98 -34.49
CA GLY A 398 6.54 -28.55 -34.00
C GLY A 398 7.25 -29.34 -35.11
N THR A 399 8.56 -29.13 -35.25
CA THR A 399 9.41 -29.87 -36.19
C THR A 399 10.62 -30.48 -35.49
N VAL A 400 11.39 -31.30 -36.20
CA VAL A 400 12.66 -31.85 -35.70
C VAL A 400 13.66 -30.74 -35.34
N HIS A 401 13.68 -29.64 -36.10
CA HIS A 401 14.65 -28.55 -35.92
C HIS A 401 14.13 -27.42 -35.03
N ASP A 402 12.81 -27.29 -34.95
CA ASP A 402 12.14 -26.34 -34.06
C ASP A 402 10.91 -27.01 -33.43
N PRO A 403 11.11 -27.83 -32.38
CA PRO A 403 9.99 -28.49 -31.73
C PRO A 403 9.14 -27.49 -30.93
N SER A 404 8.00 -27.91 -30.41
CA SER A 404 7.27 -27.17 -29.37
C SER A 404 7.85 -27.45 -27.98
N ARG A 405 7.48 -26.64 -26.98
CA ARG A 405 8.09 -26.66 -25.64
C ARG A 405 7.02 -26.81 -24.57
N VAL A 406 7.21 -27.78 -23.69
CA VAL A 406 6.48 -27.92 -22.43
C VAL A 406 7.46 -27.70 -21.30
N ILE A 407 7.14 -26.74 -20.42
CA ILE A 407 7.92 -26.45 -19.22
C ILE A 407 7.01 -26.73 -18.03
N ILE A 408 7.47 -27.58 -17.11
CA ILE A 408 6.73 -27.93 -15.89
C ILE A 408 7.41 -27.26 -14.69
N THR A 409 6.64 -26.56 -13.87
CA THR A 409 7.15 -26.01 -12.61
C THR A 409 7.20 -27.10 -11.54
N ALA A 410 8.39 -27.63 -11.28
CA ALA A 410 8.67 -28.53 -10.17
C ALA A 410 9.08 -27.74 -8.91
N SER A 411 10.08 -28.23 -8.15
CA SER A 411 10.72 -27.54 -7.01
C SER A 411 11.96 -28.30 -6.58
N VAL A 412 12.92 -27.63 -5.95
CA VAL A 412 14.03 -28.31 -5.24
C VAL A 412 13.54 -29.25 -4.15
N ALA A 413 12.34 -29.04 -3.59
CA ALA A 413 11.70 -29.97 -2.64
C ALA A 413 11.34 -31.33 -3.26
N GLY A 414 11.31 -31.44 -4.60
CA GLY A 414 11.16 -32.72 -5.30
C GLY A 414 12.49 -33.39 -5.65
N ILE A 415 13.62 -32.74 -5.38
CA ILE A 415 14.99 -33.24 -5.60
C ILE A 415 15.63 -33.58 -4.26
N GLY A 416 15.66 -32.61 -3.36
CA GLY A 416 16.05 -32.77 -1.97
C GLY A 416 14.84 -32.98 -1.06
N ILE A 417 15.02 -32.68 0.22
CA ILE A 417 13.98 -32.78 1.24
C ILE A 417 13.43 -31.37 1.50
N GLY A 418 12.12 -31.18 1.33
CA GLY A 418 11.44 -29.92 1.66
C GLY A 418 11.30 -29.67 3.16
N THR A 419 10.46 -28.70 3.53
CA THR A 419 10.19 -28.37 4.94
C THR A 419 9.52 -29.54 5.68
N LEU A 420 10.04 -29.87 6.86
CA LEU A 420 9.51 -30.87 7.81
C LEU A 420 9.17 -30.20 9.16
N GLY A 421 8.56 -30.96 10.08
CA GLY A 421 8.14 -30.47 11.41
C GLY A 421 6.70 -29.94 11.43
N LYS A 422 6.44 -28.89 12.21
CA LYS A 422 5.07 -28.36 12.43
C LYS A 422 4.39 -27.81 11.16
N GLN A 423 5.17 -27.52 10.13
CA GLN A 423 4.72 -26.99 8.85
C GLN A 423 5.27 -27.87 7.72
N ALA A 424 5.25 -29.19 7.91
CA ALA A 424 5.79 -30.12 6.94
C ALA A 424 4.97 -30.13 5.65
N THR A 425 5.66 -30.24 4.52
CA THR A 425 5.08 -30.12 3.18
C THR A 425 5.17 -31.45 2.42
N PHE A 426 4.68 -32.53 3.04
CA PHE A 426 4.81 -33.91 2.53
C PHE A 426 4.21 -34.07 1.12
N GLY A 427 2.93 -33.72 0.94
CA GLY A 427 2.25 -33.82 -0.35
C GLY A 427 2.89 -32.93 -1.42
N TYR A 428 3.40 -31.75 -1.03
CA TYR A 428 4.10 -30.87 -1.96
C TYR A 428 5.39 -31.52 -2.48
N SER A 429 6.29 -31.94 -1.58
CA SER A 429 7.57 -32.56 -1.95
C SER A 429 7.36 -33.81 -2.81
N ALA A 430 6.43 -34.69 -2.41
CA ALA A 430 6.06 -35.87 -3.19
C ALA A 430 5.51 -35.52 -4.58
N SER A 431 4.61 -34.53 -4.67
CA SER A 431 4.03 -34.11 -5.94
C SER A 431 5.08 -33.50 -6.89
N LYS A 432 6.06 -32.76 -6.35
CA LYS A 432 7.13 -32.15 -7.14
C LYS A 432 8.13 -33.19 -7.65
N ALA A 433 8.42 -34.23 -6.86
CA ALA A 433 9.17 -35.39 -7.33
C ALA A 433 8.40 -36.17 -8.42
N ALA A 434 7.09 -36.34 -8.25
CA ALA A 434 6.24 -37.02 -9.23
C ALA A 434 6.23 -36.30 -10.59
N VAL A 435 6.13 -34.97 -10.62
CA VAL A 435 6.18 -34.24 -11.90
C VAL A 435 7.57 -34.16 -12.54
N ILE A 436 8.64 -34.23 -11.75
CA ILE A 436 10.00 -34.41 -12.29
C ILE A 436 10.08 -35.73 -13.06
N HIS A 437 9.55 -36.81 -12.49
CA HIS A 437 9.52 -38.10 -13.16
C HIS A 437 8.56 -38.11 -14.35
N LEU A 438 7.39 -37.48 -14.22
CA LEU A 438 6.43 -37.32 -15.31
C LEU A 438 7.04 -36.59 -16.52
N ALA A 439 7.83 -35.54 -16.30
CA ALA A 439 8.51 -34.81 -17.37
C ALA A 439 9.41 -35.74 -18.21
N ARG A 440 10.11 -36.68 -17.57
CA ARG A 440 10.98 -37.66 -18.25
C ARG A 440 10.17 -38.66 -19.07
N ASN A 441 9.04 -39.13 -18.55
CA ASN A 441 8.14 -40.01 -19.29
C ASN A 441 7.58 -39.30 -20.53
N LEU A 442 7.10 -38.07 -20.35
CA LEU A 442 6.52 -37.27 -21.43
C LEU A 442 7.58 -36.81 -22.45
N ALA A 443 8.83 -36.62 -22.05
CA ALA A 443 9.93 -36.32 -22.96
C ALA A 443 10.14 -37.42 -24.01
N VAL A 444 10.03 -38.70 -23.60
CA VAL A 444 10.14 -39.85 -24.50
C VAL A 444 8.85 -40.02 -25.32
N GLU A 445 7.69 -39.92 -24.67
CA GLU A 445 6.38 -40.10 -25.32
C GLU A 445 6.08 -39.03 -26.38
N LEU A 446 6.39 -37.77 -26.10
CA LEU A 446 6.03 -36.64 -26.98
C LEU A 446 7.17 -36.19 -27.91
N GLY A 447 8.39 -36.69 -27.71
CA GLY A 447 9.53 -36.41 -28.58
C GLY A 447 9.27 -36.73 -30.07
N PRO A 448 8.71 -37.90 -30.42
CA PRO A 448 8.31 -38.21 -31.81
C PRO A 448 7.23 -37.29 -32.39
N ARG A 449 6.50 -36.56 -31.52
CA ARG A 449 5.50 -35.55 -31.90
C ARG A 449 6.10 -34.14 -31.97
N HIS A 450 7.43 -34.03 -31.90
CA HIS A 450 8.18 -32.77 -31.90
C HIS A 450 7.82 -31.85 -30.74
N ILE A 451 7.63 -32.42 -29.54
CA ILE A 451 7.36 -31.67 -28.32
C ILE A 451 8.42 -32.05 -27.28
N LEU A 452 9.19 -31.06 -26.82
CA LEU A 452 10.17 -31.25 -25.75
C LEU A 452 9.53 -30.95 -24.40
N VAL A 453 9.80 -31.80 -23.40
CA VAL A 453 9.24 -31.66 -22.06
C VAL A 453 10.36 -31.56 -21.04
N ASN A 454 10.48 -30.40 -20.40
CA ASN A 454 11.46 -30.17 -19.34
C ASN A 454 10.78 -29.67 -18.07
N SER A 455 11.50 -29.72 -16.97
CA SER A 455 11.07 -29.19 -15.68
C SER A 455 12.07 -28.18 -15.15
N ILE A 456 11.55 -27.18 -14.45
CA ILE A 456 12.36 -26.25 -13.66
C ILE A 456 12.12 -26.55 -12.18
N ALA A 457 13.17 -26.47 -11.36
CA ALA A 457 13.11 -26.71 -9.93
C ALA A 457 13.54 -25.44 -9.18
N PRO A 458 12.62 -24.50 -8.93
CA PRO A 458 12.90 -23.31 -8.16
C PRO A 458 13.26 -23.64 -6.70
N GLY A 459 14.23 -22.89 -6.17
CA GLY A 459 14.50 -22.75 -4.74
C GLY A 459 13.49 -21.83 -4.07
N PHE A 460 13.97 -20.99 -3.13
CA PHE A 460 13.11 -20.06 -2.41
C PHE A 460 12.94 -18.73 -3.17
N PHE A 461 11.71 -18.43 -3.58
CA PHE A 461 11.31 -17.19 -4.24
C PHE A 461 10.21 -16.50 -3.41
N PRO A 462 10.34 -15.20 -3.08
CA PRO A 462 9.28 -14.45 -2.44
C PRO A 462 8.00 -14.47 -3.30
N SER A 463 6.94 -15.08 -2.78
CA SER A 463 5.66 -15.19 -3.46
C SER A 463 4.52 -15.32 -2.45
N LYS A 464 3.28 -15.12 -2.91
CA LYS A 464 2.08 -15.30 -2.07
C LYS A 464 1.96 -16.73 -1.50
N MET A 465 2.51 -17.73 -2.19
CA MET A 465 2.54 -19.12 -1.70
C MET A 465 3.58 -19.31 -0.59
N ALA A 466 4.69 -18.57 -0.63
CA ALA A 466 5.81 -18.73 0.29
C ALA A 466 5.78 -17.78 1.50
N SER A 467 4.91 -16.77 1.51
CA SER A 467 4.91 -15.68 2.51
C SER A 467 4.75 -16.19 3.95
N GLY A 468 3.81 -17.10 4.21
CA GLY A 468 3.59 -17.64 5.55
C GLY A 468 4.80 -18.43 6.08
N LEU A 469 5.47 -19.20 5.21
CA LEU A 469 6.70 -19.91 5.59
C LEU A 469 7.88 -18.95 5.79
N LEU A 470 7.95 -17.88 5.00
CA LEU A 470 8.99 -16.86 5.09
C LEU A 470 8.91 -16.11 6.42
N GLU A 471 7.71 -15.73 6.86
CA GLU A 471 7.48 -15.12 8.18
C GLU A 471 7.90 -16.06 9.32
N LEU A 472 7.44 -17.32 9.28
CA LEU A 472 7.76 -18.33 10.29
C LEU A 472 9.25 -18.71 10.34
N SER A 473 9.99 -18.50 9.25
CA SER A 473 11.43 -18.78 9.15
C SER A 473 12.32 -17.62 9.57
N GLY A 474 11.74 -16.53 10.09
CA GLY A 474 12.46 -15.34 10.54
C GLY A 474 12.71 -14.31 9.43
N GLY A 475 11.95 -14.35 8.34
CA GLY A 475 12.03 -13.37 7.25
C GLY A 475 13.03 -13.70 6.13
N ALA A 476 12.95 -12.92 5.05
CA ALA A 476 13.69 -13.16 3.81
C ALA A 476 15.22 -13.17 4.00
N GLU A 477 15.75 -12.25 4.81
CA GLU A 477 17.19 -12.12 5.05
C GLU A 477 17.78 -13.35 5.72
N ASN A 478 17.04 -13.96 6.65
CA ASN A 478 17.52 -15.15 7.38
C ASN A 478 17.56 -16.39 6.49
N ILE A 479 16.66 -16.50 5.52
CA ILE A 479 16.71 -17.57 4.51
C ILE A 479 17.83 -17.27 3.51
N ALA A 480 17.97 -16.03 3.06
CA ALA A 480 18.99 -15.59 2.11
C ALA A 480 20.41 -15.91 2.60
N LYS A 481 20.72 -15.67 3.88
CA LYS A 481 22.03 -15.96 4.49
C LYS A 481 22.46 -17.43 4.42
N ARG A 482 21.49 -18.37 4.38
CA ARG A 482 21.77 -19.81 4.28
C ARG A 482 21.95 -20.27 2.84
N ASN A 483 21.50 -19.47 1.87
CA ASN A 483 21.68 -19.76 0.48
C ASN A 483 23.16 -19.53 0.09
N PRO A 484 23.83 -20.43 -0.64
CA PRO A 484 25.21 -20.20 -1.09
C PRO A 484 25.39 -18.91 -1.90
N SER A 485 24.37 -18.50 -2.65
CA SER A 485 24.35 -17.22 -3.39
C SER A 485 23.96 -16.00 -2.53
N GLN A 486 23.74 -16.19 -1.23
CA GLN A 486 23.43 -15.15 -0.23
C GLN A 486 22.20 -14.28 -0.56
N ARG A 487 21.31 -14.76 -1.42
CA ARG A 487 20.05 -14.10 -1.79
C ARG A 487 18.96 -15.12 -2.06
N LEU A 488 17.72 -14.65 -2.04
CA LEU A 488 16.59 -15.40 -2.59
C LEU A 488 16.51 -15.21 -4.10
N GLY A 489 15.77 -16.09 -4.76
CA GLY A 489 15.48 -15.96 -6.17
C GLY A 489 14.65 -14.71 -6.47
N LEU A 490 14.93 -14.07 -7.59
CA LEU A 490 14.18 -12.95 -8.15
C LEU A 490 13.29 -13.45 -9.30
N PRO A 491 12.10 -12.88 -9.54
CA PRO A 491 11.25 -13.26 -10.67
C PRO A 491 12.00 -13.37 -12.01
N GLU A 492 12.96 -12.48 -12.26
CA GLU A 492 13.80 -12.47 -13.46
C GLU A 492 14.67 -13.71 -13.62
N ASP A 493 15.11 -14.36 -12.53
CA ASP A 493 15.91 -15.59 -12.58
C ASP A 493 15.12 -16.74 -13.20
N ILE A 494 13.82 -16.84 -12.87
CA ILE A 494 12.91 -17.84 -13.46
C ILE A 494 12.52 -17.45 -14.87
N ALA A 495 12.12 -16.18 -15.07
CA ALA A 495 11.70 -15.72 -16.38
C ALA A 495 12.80 -15.87 -17.44
N GLY A 496 14.07 -15.61 -17.08
CA GLY A 496 15.21 -15.84 -17.94
C GLY A 496 15.39 -17.30 -18.33
N LEU A 497 15.28 -18.23 -17.37
CA LEU A 497 15.37 -19.67 -17.65
C LEU A 497 14.20 -20.15 -18.53
N VAL A 498 12.99 -19.69 -18.25
CA VAL A 498 11.80 -20.06 -19.01
C VAL A 498 11.92 -19.60 -20.46
N VAL A 499 12.40 -18.37 -20.72
CA VAL A 499 12.69 -17.90 -22.09
C VAL A 499 13.77 -18.75 -22.75
N PHE A 500 14.86 -19.08 -22.04
CA PHE A 500 15.91 -19.95 -22.56
C PHE A 500 15.35 -21.31 -22.99
N LEU A 501 14.59 -21.97 -22.11
CA LEU A 501 13.95 -23.26 -22.37
C LEU A 501 12.90 -23.20 -23.49
N SER A 502 12.32 -22.05 -23.73
CA SER A 502 11.38 -21.83 -24.83
C SER A 502 12.04 -21.49 -26.17
N SER A 503 13.34 -21.20 -26.19
CA SER A 503 14.03 -20.72 -27.38
C SER A 503 14.63 -21.85 -28.23
N ARG A 504 15.21 -21.50 -29.39
CA ARG A 504 16.01 -22.43 -30.20
C ARG A 504 17.27 -22.93 -29.48
N ALA A 505 17.75 -22.21 -28.46
CA ALA A 505 18.94 -22.63 -27.70
C ALA A 505 18.71 -23.91 -26.87
N SER A 506 17.45 -24.29 -26.64
CA SER A 506 17.06 -25.48 -25.90
C SER A 506 16.51 -26.61 -26.80
N SER A 507 16.63 -26.51 -28.13
CA SER A 507 15.99 -27.44 -29.09
C SER A 507 16.44 -28.90 -28.98
N HIS A 508 17.45 -29.20 -28.15
CA HIS A 508 17.89 -30.54 -27.84
C HIS A 508 17.92 -30.87 -26.34
N ILE A 509 17.32 -30.03 -25.50
CA ILE A 509 17.14 -30.30 -24.07
C ILE A 509 15.77 -30.94 -23.90
N ASN A 510 15.72 -32.21 -23.50
CA ASN A 510 14.47 -32.95 -23.33
C ASN A 510 14.55 -33.88 -22.12
N GLY A 511 13.56 -33.83 -21.22
CA GLY A 511 13.52 -34.60 -19.98
C GLY A 511 14.41 -34.04 -18.85
N ALA A 512 14.98 -32.84 -19.03
CA ALA A 512 15.85 -32.23 -18.03
C ALA A 512 15.06 -31.66 -16.85
N THR A 513 15.71 -31.63 -15.68
CA THR A 513 15.26 -30.86 -14.51
C THR A 513 16.34 -29.85 -14.16
N ILE A 514 16.05 -28.56 -14.36
CA ILE A 514 17.02 -27.49 -14.13
C ILE A 514 16.72 -26.79 -12.80
N THR A 515 17.66 -26.84 -11.87
CA THR A 515 17.56 -26.17 -10.57
C THR A 515 17.86 -24.67 -10.69
N VAL A 516 17.02 -23.84 -10.06
CA VAL A 516 17.23 -22.39 -9.95
C VAL A 516 17.08 -21.99 -8.50
N ASP A 517 18.14 -22.14 -7.72
CA ASP A 517 18.07 -22.03 -6.26
C ASP A 517 19.32 -21.41 -5.63
N GLY A 518 20.24 -20.87 -6.43
CA GLY A 518 21.50 -20.32 -5.91
C GLY A 518 22.44 -21.35 -5.28
N GLY A 519 22.24 -22.64 -5.55
CA GLY A 519 23.04 -23.75 -5.03
C GLY A 519 22.54 -24.35 -3.71
N GLU A 520 21.37 -23.91 -3.21
CA GLU A 520 20.85 -24.36 -1.91
C GLU A 520 20.77 -25.88 -1.80
N VAL A 521 20.17 -26.56 -2.79
CA VAL A 521 19.87 -27.99 -2.69
C VAL A 521 21.13 -28.86 -2.56
N TRP A 522 22.29 -28.30 -2.92
CA TRP A 522 23.62 -28.92 -2.83
C TRP A 522 24.45 -28.43 -1.64
N ALA A 523 23.94 -27.48 -0.83
CA ALA A 523 24.69 -26.82 0.25
C ALA A 523 25.18 -27.79 1.36
N ARG A 524 24.68 -29.03 1.41
CA ARG A 524 25.21 -30.09 2.29
C ARG A 524 26.70 -30.36 2.06
N GLY A 525 27.24 -30.02 0.89
CA GLY A 525 28.67 -30.08 0.60
C GLY A 525 29.53 -29.10 1.42
N GLY A 526 28.94 -28.04 1.97
CA GLY A 526 29.61 -27.02 2.80
C GLY A 526 30.75 -26.27 2.09
N MET A 527 31.13 -25.11 2.64
CA MET A 527 32.46 -24.55 2.45
C MET A 527 33.25 -24.82 3.73
N ALA A 528 34.43 -25.44 3.63
CA ALA A 528 35.25 -25.66 4.81
C ALA A 528 35.74 -24.31 5.35
N GLU A 529 35.23 -23.90 6.52
CA GLU A 529 35.83 -22.82 7.29
C GLU A 529 37.13 -23.34 7.91
N LEU A 530 38.18 -23.37 7.11
CA LEU A 530 39.52 -23.59 7.61
C LEU A 530 39.91 -22.34 8.40
N LYS A 531 39.96 -22.46 9.73
CA LYS A 531 40.61 -21.45 10.56
C LYS A 531 42.05 -21.31 10.04
N GLU A 532 42.47 -20.08 9.75
CA GLU A 532 43.89 -19.82 9.49
C GLU A 532 44.72 -20.42 10.62
N PRO A 533 45.80 -21.17 10.32
CA PRO A 533 46.65 -21.71 11.37
C PRO A 533 47.14 -20.55 12.22
N LEU A 534 46.85 -20.61 13.53
CA LEU A 534 47.39 -19.70 14.53
C LEU A 534 48.87 -19.46 14.22
N GLU A 535 49.24 -18.19 13.99
CA GLU A 535 50.63 -17.79 13.83
C GLU A 535 51.45 -18.50 14.91
N LYS A 536 52.47 -19.25 14.50
CA LYS A 536 53.44 -19.82 15.43
C LYS A 536 54.02 -18.68 16.24
N SER A 537 53.50 -18.49 17.45
CA SER A 537 54.02 -17.53 18.41
C SER A 537 55.50 -17.84 18.60
N LYS A 538 56.33 -16.83 18.33
CA LYS A 538 57.77 -16.80 18.60
C LYS A 538 58.09 -17.47 19.94
N LEU A 539 58.89 -18.55 19.87
CA LEU A 539 59.76 -19.00 20.97
C LEU A 539 61.16 -18.47 20.68
#